data_AF-A0A917DJI7-F1
#
_entry.id   AF-A0A917DJI7-F1
#
_cell.length_a   1.000
_cell.length_b   1.000
_cell.length_c   1.000
_cell.angle_alpha   90.00
_cell.angle_beta   90.00
_cell.angle_gamma   90.00
#
_symmetry.space_group_name_H-M   'P 1'
#
loop_
_entity.id
_entity.type
_entity.pdbx_description
1 polymer ?
#
loop_
_entity_poly.entity_id
_entity_poly.type
_entity_poly.pdbx_seq_one_letter_code
_entity_poly.pdbx_strand_id
1 'polypeptide(L)'
;MIAVLRFLIVIPLGFVLACFAAAFALLWPFIDTTGAATGDPLFWLQAVLGLVAQSAQVGSTALVPWAVFMVLTESLGWRSVLLHMAAGIAGGFAVIRTAYVSAQPHASVQTAMIVAGLTFALVYWIVAGRGAGLWRARKARPIETVESPPKA
;
A
#
# COMPACT_ATOMS: atom_id res chain seq x y z
N MET A 1 14.89 -10.47 16.29
CA MET A 1 13.85 -11.37 15.72
C MET A 1 12.63 -10.60 15.22
N ILE A 2 11.97 -9.77 16.04
CA ILE A 2 10.75 -9.02 15.62
C ILE A 2 10.96 -8.12 14.39
N ALA A 3 12.13 -7.46 14.25
CA ALA A 3 12.42 -6.62 13.08
C ALA A 3 12.50 -7.44 11.77
N VAL A 4 13.20 -8.58 11.80
CA VAL A 4 13.38 -9.46 10.62
C VAL A 4 12.04 -10.03 10.16
N LEU A 5 11.19 -10.47 11.10
CA LEU A 5 9.83 -10.96 10.79
C LEU A 5 8.99 -9.88 10.08
N ARG A 6 9.13 -8.62 10.50
CA ARG A 6 8.42 -7.50 9.88
C ARG A 6 8.87 -7.29 8.44
N PHE A 7 10.17 -7.29 8.19
CA PHE A 7 10.72 -7.14 6.84
C PHE A 7 10.36 -8.32 5.93
N LEU A 8 10.41 -9.55 6.44
CA LEU A 8 10.19 -10.75 5.62
C LEU A 8 8.70 -11.04 5.36
N ILE A 9 7.81 -10.69 6.30
CA ILE A 9 6.40 -11.09 6.22
C ILE A 9 5.47 -9.87 6.15
N VAL A 10 5.55 -8.95 7.10
CA VAL A 10 4.56 -7.87 7.24
C VAL A 10 4.66 -6.87 6.08
N ILE A 11 5.87 -6.50 5.66
CA ILE A 11 6.06 -5.55 4.56
C ILE A 11 5.57 -6.14 3.22
N PRO A 12 5.98 -7.35 2.80
CA PRO A 12 5.44 -7.98 1.59
C PRO A 12 3.92 -8.20 1.66
N LEU A 13 3.40 -8.68 2.80
CA LEU A 13 1.96 -8.88 2.97
C LEU A 13 1.19 -7.55 2.88
N GLY A 14 1.71 -6.49 3.50
CA GLY A 14 1.12 -5.15 3.42
C GLY A 14 1.10 -4.61 1.99
N PHE A 15 2.16 -4.87 1.20
CA PHE A 15 2.19 -4.52 -0.22
C PHE A 15 1.14 -5.28 -1.02
N VAL A 16 1.03 -6.60 -0.84
CA VAL A 16 0.05 -7.43 -1.54
C VAL A 16 -1.39 -6.97 -1.21
N LEU A 17 -1.71 -6.76 0.07
CA LEU A 17 -3.01 -6.28 0.48
C LEU A 17 -3.32 -4.88 -0.08
N ALA A 18 -2.33 -4.00 -0.13
CA ALA A 18 -2.48 -2.69 -0.75
C ALA A 18 -2.76 -2.78 -2.26
N CYS A 19 -2.12 -3.72 -2.97
CA CYS A 19 -2.38 -3.98 -4.39
C CYS A 19 -3.83 -4.44 -4.61
N PHE A 20 -4.35 -5.36 -3.79
CA PHE A 20 -5.75 -5.80 -3.85
C PHE A 20 -6.72 -4.65 -3.60
N ALA A 21 -6.47 -3.84 -2.57
CA ALA A 21 -7.36 -2.72 -2.24
C ALA A 21 -7.38 -1.65 -3.34
N ALA A 22 -6.22 -1.36 -3.94
CA ALA A 22 -6.12 -0.45 -5.07
C ALA A 22 -6.80 -1.00 -6.34
N ALA A 23 -6.61 -2.29 -6.63
CA ALA A 23 -7.29 -2.95 -7.75
C ALA A 23 -8.80 -2.95 -7.59
N PHE A 24 -9.29 -3.19 -6.36
CA PHE A 24 -10.71 -3.06 -6.04
C PHE A 24 -11.21 -1.64 -6.29
N ALA A 25 -10.49 -0.61 -5.81
CA ALA A 25 -10.85 0.78 -6.03
C ALA A 25 -10.83 1.18 -7.52
N LEU A 26 -9.97 0.58 -8.34
CA LEU A 26 -9.93 0.79 -9.79
C LEU A 26 -11.10 0.12 -10.50
N LEU A 27 -11.42 -1.13 -10.17
CA LEU A 27 -12.38 -1.92 -10.93
C LEU A 27 -13.81 -1.66 -10.49
N TRP A 28 -14.06 -1.58 -9.19
CA TRP A 28 -15.40 -1.62 -8.61
C TRP A 28 -16.39 -0.62 -9.22
N PRO A 29 -16.02 0.65 -9.50
CA PRO A 29 -16.95 1.61 -10.11
C PRO A 29 -17.38 1.26 -11.54
N PHE A 30 -16.67 0.36 -12.22
CA PHE A 30 -16.88 0.04 -13.64
C PHE A 30 -17.36 -1.41 -13.86
N ILE A 31 -17.59 -2.18 -12.80
CA ILE A 31 -18.14 -3.54 -12.92
C ILE A 31 -19.63 -3.45 -13.28
N ASP A 32 -20.01 -4.07 -14.40
CA ASP A 32 -21.41 -4.28 -14.78
C ASP A 32 -21.97 -5.47 -14.00
N THR A 33 -22.92 -5.22 -13.09
CA THR A 33 -23.51 -6.23 -12.21
C THR A 33 -24.72 -6.95 -12.83
N THR A 34 -25.04 -6.69 -14.10
CA THR A 34 -26.16 -7.34 -14.80
C THR A 34 -26.03 -8.87 -14.79
N GLY A 35 -24.82 -9.42 -14.95
CA GLY A 35 -24.56 -10.86 -14.87
C GLY A 35 -24.83 -11.47 -13.50
N ALA A 36 -24.62 -10.69 -12.41
CA ALA A 36 -24.99 -11.13 -11.06
C ALA A 36 -26.51 -11.20 -10.89
N ALA A 37 -27.24 -10.25 -11.48
CA ALA A 37 -28.70 -10.17 -11.38
C ALA A 37 -29.40 -11.30 -12.16
N THR A 38 -28.81 -11.78 -13.24
CA THR A 38 -29.32 -12.91 -14.03
C THR A 38 -28.92 -14.27 -13.48
N GLY A 39 -28.11 -14.33 -12.41
CA GLY A 39 -27.66 -15.57 -11.79
C GLY A 39 -26.59 -16.31 -12.60
N ASP A 40 -25.83 -15.64 -13.46
CA ASP A 40 -24.74 -16.26 -14.22
C ASP A 40 -23.61 -16.71 -13.26
N PRO A 41 -23.33 -18.02 -13.14
CA PRO A 41 -22.28 -18.51 -12.26
C PRO A 41 -20.87 -18.09 -12.71
N LEU A 42 -20.68 -17.76 -13.99
CA LEU A 42 -19.38 -17.33 -14.51
C LEU A 42 -19.05 -15.88 -14.16
N PHE A 43 -20.05 -15.06 -13.83
CA PHE A 43 -19.86 -13.65 -13.46
C PHE A 43 -18.87 -13.52 -12.29
N TRP A 44 -19.09 -14.26 -11.20
CA TRP A 44 -18.24 -14.18 -10.01
C TRP A 44 -16.83 -14.69 -10.27
N LEU A 45 -16.70 -15.75 -11.08
CA LEU A 45 -15.39 -16.26 -11.48
C LEU A 45 -14.61 -15.20 -12.28
N GLN A 46 -15.24 -14.57 -13.26
CA GLN A 46 -14.62 -13.50 -14.05
C GLN A 46 -14.26 -12.29 -13.19
N ALA A 47 -15.13 -11.89 -12.26
CA ALA A 47 -14.87 -10.77 -11.35
C ALA A 47 -13.66 -11.04 -10.44
N VAL A 48 -13.55 -12.25 -9.88
CA VAL A 48 -12.41 -12.66 -9.05
C VAL A 48 -11.13 -12.72 -9.89
N LEU A 49 -11.17 -13.33 -11.07
CA LEU A 49 -10.00 -13.38 -11.96
C LEU A 49 -9.55 -11.99 -12.40
N GLY A 50 -10.51 -11.10 -12.71
CA GLY A 50 -10.26 -9.70 -13.05
C GLY A 50 -9.62 -8.94 -11.89
N LEU A 51 -10.11 -9.11 -10.66
CA LEU A 51 -9.51 -8.52 -9.47
C LEU A 51 -8.07 -9.00 -9.23
N VAL A 52 -7.82 -10.31 -9.36
CA VAL A 52 -6.48 -10.89 -9.20
C VAL A 52 -5.54 -10.37 -10.28
N ALA A 53 -5.95 -10.38 -11.56
CA ALA A 53 -5.15 -9.86 -12.66
C ALA A 53 -4.83 -8.36 -12.48
N GLN A 54 -5.84 -7.55 -12.10
CA GLN A 54 -5.65 -6.13 -11.86
C GLN A 54 -4.75 -5.87 -10.65
N SER A 55 -4.84 -6.68 -9.59
CA SER A 55 -3.94 -6.56 -8.43
C SER A 55 -2.49 -6.84 -8.82
N ALA A 56 -2.24 -7.83 -9.68
CA ALA A 56 -0.92 -8.11 -10.22
C ALA A 56 -0.40 -6.95 -11.09
N GLN A 57 -1.26 -6.35 -11.92
CA GLN A 57 -0.90 -5.17 -12.72
C GLN A 57 -0.54 -3.98 -11.83
N VAL A 58 -1.35 -3.66 -10.81
CA VAL A 58 -1.05 -2.60 -9.84
C VAL A 58 0.28 -2.88 -9.15
N GLY A 59 0.47 -4.11 -8.65
CA GLY A 59 1.72 -4.53 -8.02
C GLY A 59 2.93 -4.35 -8.92
N SER A 60 2.86 -4.79 -10.18
CA SER A 60 3.96 -4.66 -11.15
C SER A 60 4.34 -3.19 -11.40
N THR A 61 3.35 -2.30 -11.48
CA THR A 61 3.55 -0.87 -11.77
C THR A 61 4.06 -0.13 -10.53
N ALA A 62 3.54 -0.47 -9.35
CA ALA A 62 3.86 0.18 -8.09
C ALA A 62 5.15 -0.33 -7.44
N LEU A 63 5.65 -1.53 -7.80
CA LEU A 63 6.73 -2.22 -7.08
C LEU A 63 7.97 -1.35 -6.88
N VAL A 64 8.49 -0.76 -7.96
CA VAL A 64 9.72 0.07 -7.90
C VAL A 64 9.51 1.35 -7.09
N PRO A 65 8.53 2.23 -7.39
CA PRO A 65 8.35 3.45 -6.61
C PRO A 65 7.98 3.15 -5.15
N TRP A 66 7.20 2.10 -4.88
CA TRP A 66 6.91 1.64 -3.53
C TRP A 66 8.17 1.19 -2.79
N ALA A 67 9.03 0.38 -3.42
CA ALA A 67 10.25 -0.12 -2.78
C ALA A 67 11.19 1.03 -2.40
N VAL A 68 11.36 2.01 -3.28
CA VAL A 68 12.13 3.24 -2.99
C VAL A 68 11.51 3.99 -1.81
N PHE A 69 10.20 4.23 -1.85
CA PHE A 69 9.50 4.95 -0.78
C PHE A 69 9.55 4.20 0.57
N MET A 70 9.43 2.87 0.55
CA MET A 70 9.54 2.01 1.73
C MET A 70 10.93 2.12 2.37
N VAL A 71 12.01 2.02 1.58
CA VAL A 71 13.38 2.17 2.09
C VAL A 71 13.60 3.56 2.71
N LEU A 72 13.10 4.61 2.07
CA LEU A 72 13.18 5.98 2.59
C LEU A 72 12.41 6.15 3.90
N THR A 73 11.14 5.72 3.94
CA THR A 73 10.32 5.84 5.14
C THR A 73 10.85 5.02 6.31
N GLU A 74 11.41 3.84 6.03
CA GLU A 74 11.99 2.98 7.05
C GLU A 74 13.32 3.51 7.61
N SER A 75 14.20 4.03 6.75
CA SER A 75 15.48 4.62 7.16
C SER A 75 15.30 5.92 7.96
N LEU A 76 14.37 6.78 7.52
CA LEU A 76 14.08 8.07 8.14
C LEU A 76 13.11 7.96 9.34
N GLY A 77 12.41 6.83 9.49
CA GLY A 77 11.41 6.61 10.54
C GLY A 77 10.12 7.42 10.31
N TRP A 78 9.78 7.70 9.05
CA TRP A 78 8.61 8.47 8.68
C TRP A 78 7.34 7.63 8.76
N ARG A 79 6.65 7.69 9.90
CA ARG A 79 5.39 6.97 10.16
C ARG A 79 4.12 7.77 9.88
N SER A 80 4.23 8.99 9.35
CA SER A 80 3.09 9.90 9.16
C SER A 80 2.11 9.35 8.12
N VAL A 81 0.82 9.27 8.48
CA VAL A 81 -0.25 8.85 7.56
C VAL A 81 -0.39 9.83 6.39
N LEU A 82 -0.32 11.14 6.64
CA LEU A 82 -0.47 12.16 5.60
C LEU A 82 0.64 12.06 4.55
N LEU A 83 1.86 11.74 4.96
CA LEU A 83 2.98 11.53 4.04
C LEU A 83 2.76 10.32 3.13
N HIS A 84 2.23 9.22 3.68
CA HIS A 84 1.89 8.04 2.87
C HIS A 84 0.75 8.35 1.89
N MET A 85 -0.31 8.99 2.37
CA MET A 85 -1.46 9.37 1.54
C MET A 85 -1.06 10.31 0.40
N ALA A 86 -0.23 11.32 0.69
CA ALA A 86 0.32 12.22 -0.32
C ALA A 86 1.16 11.46 -1.36
N ALA A 87 1.99 10.51 -0.94
CA ALA A 87 2.75 9.65 -1.86
C ALA A 87 1.83 8.77 -2.73
N GLY A 88 0.73 8.26 -2.16
CA GLY A 88 -0.30 7.51 -2.90
C GLY A 88 -0.99 8.36 -3.98
N ILE A 89 -1.44 9.56 -3.64
CA ILE A 89 -2.04 10.51 -4.59
C ILE A 89 -1.03 10.88 -5.68
N ALA A 90 0.20 11.22 -5.30
CA ALA A 90 1.27 11.55 -6.22
C ALA A 90 1.58 10.38 -7.16
N GLY A 91 1.56 9.14 -6.65
CA GLY A 91 1.72 7.93 -7.45
C GLY A 91 0.59 7.77 -8.49
N GLY A 92 -0.67 7.91 -8.07
CA GLY A 92 -1.81 7.86 -8.99
C GLY A 92 -1.71 8.93 -10.09
N PHE A 93 -1.34 10.16 -9.71
CA PHE A 93 -1.13 11.25 -10.64
C PHE A 93 0.04 10.97 -11.60
N ALA A 94 1.15 10.46 -11.09
CA ALA A 94 2.30 10.10 -11.90
C ALA A 94 1.92 9.06 -12.97
N VAL A 95 1.17 8.01 -12.62
CA VAL A 95 0.73 7.00 -13.59
C VAL A 95 -0.15 7.63 -14.68
N ILE A 96 -1.07 8.54 -14.33
CA ILE A 96 -1.88 9.26 -15.33
C ILE A 96 -0.96 10.01 -16.33
N ARG A 97 0.09 10.67 -15.83
CA ARG A 97 0.99 11.47 -16.68
C ARG A 97 1.95 10.63 -17.50
N THR A 98 2.39 9.48 -17.01
CA THR A 98 3.37 8.63 -17.69
C THR A 98 2.75 7.58 -18.60
N ALA A 99 1.59 7.03 -18.24
CA ALA A 99 0.94 5.97 -19.02
C ALA A 99 0.02 6.53 -20.13
N TYR A 100 -0.49 7.75 -19.98
CA TYR A 100 -1.46 8.36 -20.90
C TYR A 100 -0.94 9.66 -21.53
N VAL A 101 0.25 9.61 -22.14
CA VAL A 101 0.92 10.79 -22.72
C VAL A 101 0.15 11.36 -23.91
N SER A 102 -0.33 10.50 -24.81
CA SER A 102 -0.95 10.93 -26.08
C SER A 102 -2.44 11.25 -25.96
N ALA A 103 -3.15 10.59 -25.06
CA ALA A 103 -4.58 10.79 -24.86
C ALA A 103 -4.93 10.50 -23.39
N GLN A 104 -5.42 11.54 -22.71
CA GLN A 104 -5.82 11.42 -21.31
C GLN A 104 -7.12 10.62 -21.19
N PRO A 105 -7.23 9.73 -20.18
CA PRO A 105 -8.42 8.93 -20.01
C PRO A 105 -9.57 9.82 -19.49
N HIS A 106 -10.80 9.32 -19.59
CA HIS A 106 -11.97 10.04 -19.08
C HIS A 106 -11.81 10.41 -17.60
N ALA A 107 -12.41 11.52 -17.17
CA ALA A 107 -12.24 12.07 -15.82
C ALA A 107 -12.56 11.03 -14.72
N SER A 108 -13.57 10.18 -14.94
CA SER A 108 -13.92 9.09 -14.03
C SER A 108 -12.78 8.09 -13.80
N VAL A 109 -12.04 7.74 -14.85
CA VAL A 109 -10.89 6.84 -14.78
C VAL A 109 -9.72 7.53 -14.07
N GLN A 110 -9.48 8.81 -14.35
CA GLN A 110 -8.47 9.59 -13.63
C GLN A 110 -8.77 9.63 -12.13
N THR A 111 -10.03 9.90 -11.75
CA THR A 111 -10.45 9.88 -10.35
C THR A 111 -10.24 8.49 -9.73
N ALA A 112 -10.61 7.41 -10.42
CA ALA A 112 -10.39 6.05 -9.94
C ALA A 112 -8.89 5.77 -9.71
N MET A 113 -8.00 6.23 -10.58
CA MET A 113 -6.54 6.08 -10.42
C MET A 113 -6.00 6.83 -9.20
N ILE A 114 -6.48 8.04 -8.93
CA ILE A 114 -6.11 8.80 -7.72
C ILE A 114 -6.62 8.10 -6.46
N VAL A 115 -7.90 7.67 -6.46
CA VAL A 115 -8.51 6.94 -5.33
C VAL A 115 -7.80 5.61 -5.08
N ALA A 116 -7.36 4.92 -6.15
CA ALA A 116 -6.60 3.69 -6.04
C ALA A 116 -5.23 3.92 -5.40
N GLY A 117 -4.50 4.96 -5.83
CA GLY A 117 -3.23 5.35 -5.21
C GLY A 117 -3.38 5.72 -3.73
N LEU A 118 -4.46 6.45 -3.39
CA LEU A 118 -4.81 6.79 -2.01
C LEU A 118 -5.12 5.54 -1.17
N THR A 119 -5.94 4.64 -1.70
CA THR A 119 -6.34 3.39 -1.05
C THR A 119 -5.14 2.47 -0.84
N PHE A 120 -4.28 2.35 -1.85
CA PHE A 120 -3.01 1.63 -1.76
C PHE A 120 -2.19 2.12 -0.57
N ALA A 121 -1.95 3.43 -0.51
CA ALA A 121 -1.13 4.03 0.53
C ALA A 121 -1.72 3.87 1.92
N LEU A 122 -3.05 4.02 2.05
CA LEU A 122 -3.76 3.85 3.32
C LEU A 122 -3.62 2.43 3.85
N VAL A 123 -3.92 1.42 3.01
CA VAL A 123 -3.88 0.01 3.41
C VAL A 123 -2.45 -0.40 3.75
N TYR A 124 -1.48 0.00 2.93
CA TYR A 124 -0.06 -0.24 3.23
C TYR A 124 0.36 0.40 4.56
N TRP A 125 -0.07 1.64 4.82
CA TRP A 125 0.23 2.32 6.08
C TRP A 125 -0.36 1.60 7.29
N ILE A 126 -1.63 1.16 7.22
CA ILE A 126 -2.30 0.42 8.29
C ILE A 126 -1.55 -0.87 8.64
N VAL A 127 -1.13 -1.64 7.62
CA VAL A 127 -0.52 -2.96 7.81
C VAL A 127 0.96 -2.87 8.19
N ALA A 128 1.73 -2.04 7.49
CA ALA A 128 3.19 -2.01 7.60
C ALA A 128 3.75 -0.63 7.97
N GLY A 129 3.20 0.46 7.42
CA GLY A 129 3.78 1.81 7.54
C GLY A 129 3.78 2.40 8.95
N ARG A 130 2.83 2.02 9.84
CA ARG A 130 2.81 2.44 11.25
C ARG A 130 4.07 2.05 12.03
N GLY A 131 4.75 1.01 11.59
CA GLY A 131 5.94 0.46 12.25
C GLY A 131 7.28 1.06 11.82
N ALA A 132 7.28 1.99 10.84
CA ALA A 132 8.50 2.52 10.26
C ALA A 132 9.47 3.09 11.32
N GLY A 133 10.75 2.69 11.27
CA GLY A 133 11.80 3.20 12.15
C GLY A 133 11.80 2.68 13.60
N LEU A 134 10.86 1.80 13.98
CA LEU A 134 10.79 1.26 15.36
C LEU A 134 12.05 0.51 15.82
N TRP A 135 12.86 -0.01 14.89
CA TRP A 135 14.12 -0.68 15.21
C TRP A 135 15.17 0.29 15.76
N ARG A 136 15.14 1.57 15.36
CA ARG A 136 16.04 2.62 15.88
C ARG A 136 15.69 2.99 17.32
N ALA A 137 14.39 3.15 17.60
CA ALA A 137 13.91 3.50 18.93
C ALA A 137 14.26 2.45 20.00
N ARG A 138 14.29 1.15 19.65
CA ARG A 138 14.71 0.09 20.58
C ARG A 138 16.20 0.11 20.87
N LYS A 139 17.04 0.48 19.90
CA LYS A 139 18.50 0.54 20.08
C LYS A 139 18.93 1.73 20.97
N ALA A 140 18.08 2.76 21.05
CA ALA A 140 18.37 3.97 21.80
C ALA A 140 18.02 3.93 23.29
N ARG A 141 17.39 2.87 23.82
CA ARG A 141 17.20 2.73 25.28
C ARG A 141 18.51 2.29 25.93
N PRO A 142 19.18 3.14 26.73
CA PRO A 142 20.26 2.68 27.59
C PRO A 142 19.63 1.75 28.63
N ILE A 143 20.33 0.66 28.96
CA ILE A 143 20.01 -0.13 30.15
C ILE A 143 20.23 0.83 31.31
N GLU A 144 19.17 1.27 31.99
CA GLU A 144 19.31 1.90 33.30
C GLU A 144 20.07 0.89 34.18
N THR A 145 21.35 1.16 34.41
CA THR A 145 22.09 0.53 35.48
C THR A 145 21.36 0.88 36.75
N VAL A 146 20.63 -0.08 37.31
CA VAL A 146 20.03 0.03 38.64
C VAL A 146 21.18 0.30 39.60
N GLU A 147 21.33 1.56 39.98
CA GLU A 147 22.32 1.98 40.96
C GLU A 147 21.94 1.32 42.29
N SER A 148 22.75 0.37 42.73
CA SER A 148 22.52 -0.34 43.99
C SER A 148 22.52 0.66 45.14
N PRO A 149 21.56 0.59 46.08
CA PRO A 149 21.47 1.55 47.18
C PRO A 149 22.75 1.53 48.03
N PRO A 150 23.16 2.68 48.59
CA PRO A 150 24.37 2.78 49.39
C PRO A 150 24.30 1.82 50.57
N LYS A 151 25.35 1.00 50.72
CA LYS A 151 25.51 0.14 51.89
C LYS A 151 25.70 1.04 53.12
N ALA A 152 24.80 0.88 54.10
CA ALA A 152 24.87 1.51 55.41
C ALA A 152 26.04 0.96 56.23
#